data_AF-A0A453B7A9-F1
#
_entry.id   AF-A0A453B7A9-F1
#
_cell.length_a   1.000
_cell.length_b   1.000
_cell.length_c   1.000
_cell.angle_alpha   90.00
_cell.angle_beta   90.00
_cell.angle_gamma   90.00
#
_symmetry.space_group_name_H-M   'P 1'
#
loop_
_entity.id
_entity.type
_entity.pdbx_description
1 polymer ?
#
loop_
_entity_poly.entity_id
_entity_poly.type
_entity_poly.pdbx_seq_one_letter_code
_entity_poly.pdbx_strand_id
1 'polypeptide(L)'
;MKGLFKSKPRTPADVVRQTRELLIYVDLHAGSRGADPKREEEKMAELSKNIRDLKCILYGNGEHEPVTEACVQLTQEFFRENTLRLLIMCVPKVNLETRKDSTQVVANLQRQQVNSRILASEYLEANKDLLDTLISGYEDTEVALHYGAMLRECIRHQSIAR
;
A
#
# COMPACT_ATOMS: atom_id res chain seq x y z
N MET A 1 29.54 27.62 9.67
CA MET A 1 28.16 27.41 10.17
C MET A 1 27.35 26.74 9.07
N LYS A 2 27.17 25.42 9.11
CA LYS A 2 26.28 24.72 8.18
C LYS A 2 24.90 24.67 8.83
N GLY A 3 24.01 25.56 8.41
CA GLY A 3 22.60 25.48 8.76
C GLY A 3 22.05 24.17 8.20
N LEU A 4 21.87 23.18 9.08
CA LEU A 4 21.17 21.95 8.75
C LEU A 4 19.71 22.31 8.53
N PHE A 5 19.33 22.50 7.26
CA PHE A 5 17.93 22.46 6.85
C PHE A 5 17.39 21.08 7.24
N LYS A 6 16.71 21.00 8.40
CA LYS A 6 15.88 19.84 8.72
C LYS A 6 14.81 19.79 7.63
N SER A 7 14.78 18.70 6.85
CA SER A 7 13.70 18.48 5.90
C SER A 7 12.37 18.59 6.65
N LYS A 8 11.39 19.25 6.02
CA LYS A 8 10.05 19.37 6.60
C LYS A 8 9.51 17.95 6.89
N PRO A 9 8.87 17.72 8.04
CA PRO A 9 8.22 16.44 8.31
C PRO A 9 7.27 16.11 7.15
N ARG A 10 7.35 14.88 6.61
CA ARG A 10 6.46 14.43 5.54
C ARG A 10 5.06 14.25 6.12
N THR A 11 4.06 14.82 5.45
CA THR A 11 2.65 14.61 5.81
C THR A 11 2.20 13.21 5.34
N PRO A 12 1.10 12.65 5.88
CA PRO A 12 0.52 11.41 5.36
C PRO A 12 0.27 11.45 3.85
N ALA A 13 -0.22 12.58 3.34
CA ALA A 13 -0.43 12.77 1.91
C ALA A 13 0.88 12.75 1.10
N ASP A 14 1.96 13.35 1.61
CA ASP A 14 3.28 13.29 0.97
C ASP A 14 3.80 11.85 0.88
N VAL A 15 3.62 11.06 1.94
CA VAL A 15 4.05 9.65 1.97
C VAL A 15 3.24 8.83 0.95
N VAL A 16 1.91 9.01 0.89
CA VAL A 16 1.08 8.30 -0.10
C VAL A 16 1.48 8.67 -1.52
N ARG A 17 1.65 9.97 -1.82
CA ARG A 17 2.04 10.44 -3.16
C ARG A 17 3.39 9.86 -3.57
N GLN A 18 4.41 9.94 -2.71
CA GLN A 18 5.73 9.37 -2.99
C GLN A 18 5.68 7.85 -3.15
N THR A 19 4.87 7.16 -2.35
CA THR A 19 4.66 5.71 -2.49
C THR A 19 4.07 5.39 -3.86
N ARG A 20 3.04 6.13 -4.27
CA ARG A 20 2.39 5.91 -5.57
C ARG A 20 3.35 6.12 -6.74
N GLU A 21 4.17 7.18 -6.71
CA GLU A 21 5.19 7.44 -7.73
C GLU A 21 6.19 6.27 -7.86
N LEU A 22 6.61 5.69 -6.73
CA LEU A 22 7.49 4.53 -6.69
C LEU A 22 6.79 3.25 -7.16
N LEU A 23 5.53 3.05 -6.80
CA LEU A 23 4.73 1.92 -7.28
C LEU A 23 4.57 1.97 -8.81
N ILE A 24 4.30 3.14 -9.38
CA ILE A 24 4.24 3.31 -10.85
C ILE A 24 5.58 2.99 -11.50
N TYR A 25 6.69 3.44 -10.91
CA TYR A 25 8.02 3.10 -11.41
C TYR A 25 8.25 1.58 -11.41
N VAL A 26 7.99 0.92 -10.27
CA VAL A 26 8.13 -0.54 -10.16
C VAL A 26 7.20 -1.27 -11.14
N ASP A 27 5.99 -0.77 -11.32
CA ASP A 27 5.03 -1.38 -12.22
C ASP A 27 5.49 -1.36 -13.68
N LEU A 28 6.01 -0.22 -14.14
CA LEU A 28 6.49 0.01 -15.50
C LEU A 28 7.85 -0.63 -15.81
N HIS A 29 8.70 -0.79 -14.81
CA HIS A 29 10.09 -1.22 -15.01
C HIS A 29 10.39 -2.67 -14.59
N ALA A 30 9.46 -3.35 -13.92
CA ALA A 30 9.65 -4.76 -13.53
C ALA A 30 9.97 -5.64 -14.75
N GLY A 31 11.15 -6.28 -14.75
CA GLY A 31 11.59 -7.18 -15.81
C GLY A 31 12.07 -6.50 -17.10
N SER A 32 12.25 -5.17 -17.09
CA SER A 32 12.73 -4.43 -18.27
C SER A 32 14.22 -4.68 -18.53
N ARG A 33 14.55 -5.17 -19.73
CA ARG A 33 15.93 -5.36 -20.22
C ARG A 33 16.54 -4.01 -20.58
N GLY A 34 17.04 -3.29 -19.57
CA GLY A 34 17.69 -1.98 -19.75
C GLY A 34 17.58 -1.05 -18.55
N ALA A 35 16.91 -1.46 -17.47
CA ALA A 35 16.94 -0.70 -16.22
C ALA A 35 18.37 -0.69 -15.63
N ASP A 36 18.80 0.47 -15.16
CA ASP A 36 20.04 0.61 -14.38
C ASP A 36 19.83 -0.13 -13.04
N PRO A 37 20.56 -1.23 -12.78
CA PRO A 37 20.36 -2.05 -11.58
C PRO A 37 20.52 -1.25 -10.28
N LYS A 38 21.43 -0.27 -10.27
CA LYS A 38 21.65 0.57 -9.09
C LYS A 38 20.45 1.47 -8.83
N ARG A 39 19.89 2.06 -9.88
CA ARG A 39 18.68 2.89 -9.78
C ARG A 39 17.47 2.06 -9.35
N GLU A 40 17.35 0.83 -9.84
CA GLU A 40 16.29 -0.08 -9.43
C GLU A 40 16.40 -0.42 -7.94
N GLU A 41 17.59 -0.79 -7.46
CA GLU A 41 17.86 -1.04 -6.04
C GLU A 41 17.52 0.18 -5.17
N GLU A 42 17.93 1.38 -5.57
CA GLU A 42 17.60 2.63 -4.88
C GLU A 42 16.08 2.84 -4.79
N LYS A 43 15.34 2.64 -5.90
CA LYS A 43 13.88 2.79 -5.94
C LYS A 43 13.16 1.75 -5.08
N MET A 44 13.66 0.51 -5.06
CA MET A 44 13.10 -0.56 -4.23
C MET A 44 13.34 -0.32 -2.73
N ALA A 45 14.51 0.22 -2.37
CA ALA A 45 14.80 0.62 -1.00
C ALA A 45 13.91 1.79 -0.53
N GLU A 46 13.72 2.80 -1.39
CA GLU A 46 12.81 3.92 -1.15
C GLU A 46 11.36 3.45 -0.98
N LEU A 47 10.89 2.54 -1.83
CA LEU A 47 9.54 1.99 -1.76
C LEU A 47 9.33 1.21 -0.45
N SER A 48 10.28 0.36 -0.09
CA SER A 48 10.25 -0.41 1.16
C SER A 48 10.20 0.49 2.38
N LYS A 49 10.95 1.59 2.38
CA LYS A 49 10.91 2.61 3.44
C LYS A 49 9.53 3.27 3.52
N ASN A 50 8.97 3.71 2.38
CA ASN A 50 7.68 4.37 2.38
C ASN A 50 6.54 3.43 2.81
N ILE A 51 6.57 2.16 2.43
CA ILE A 51 5.57 1.17 2.88
C ILE A 51 5.66 0.97 4.41
N ARG A 52 6.87 0.95 4.98
CA ARG A 52 7.03 0.96 6.45
C ARG A 52 6.48 2.24 7.08
N ASP A 53 6.72 3.40 6.47
CA ASP A 53 6.18 4.66 6.98
C ASP A 53 4.64 4.68 6.95
N LEU A 54 4.02 4.17 5.88
CA LEU A 54 2.56 3.99 5.79
C LEU A 54 2.05 3.07 6.91
N LYS A 55 2.72 1.94 7.13
CA LYS A 55 2.38 1.02 8.23
C LYS A 55 2.51 1.70 9.59
N CYS A 56 3.57 2.46 9.83
CA CYS A 56 3.77 3.20 11.08
C CYS A 56 2.66 4.24 11.31
N ILE A 57 2.17 4.91 10.25
CA ILE A 57 1.03 5.82 10.38
C ILE A 57 -0.23 5.05 10.80
N LEU A 58 -0.46 3.87 10.23
CA LEU A 58 -1.69 3.08 10.42
C LEU A 58 -1.72 2.24 11.70
N TYR A 59 -0.56 1.90 12.27
CA TYR A 59 -0.42 1.00 13.41
C TYR A 59 0.36 1.60 14.59
N GLY A 60 0.95 2.79 14.43
CA GLY A 60 1.92 3.31 15.38
C GLY A 60 3.31 2.68 15.23
N ASN A 61 4.23 3.05 16.11
CA ASN A 61 5.63 2.62 16.07
C ASN A 61 6.10 1.93 17.37
N GLY A 62 5.17 1.46 18.21
CA GLY A 62 5.44 0.82 19.49
C GLY A 62 5.66 1.80 20.65
N GLU A 63 6.07 3.04 20.37
CA GLU A 63 6.17 4.12 21.37
C GLU A 63 4.95 5.03 21.34
N HIS A 64 4.37 5.23 20.15
CA HIS A 64 3.22 6.07 19.92
C HIS A 64 2.11 5.31 19.20
N GLU A 65 0.89 5.46 19.69
CA GLU A 65 -0.34 5.01 19.03
C GLU A 65 -0.57 5.78 17.70
N PRO A 66 -1.26 5.17 16.72
CA PRO A 66 -1.57 5.83 15.46
C PRO A 66 -2.47 7.05 15.69
N VAL A 67 -2.13 8.16 15.03
CA VAL A 67 -2.94 9.39 15.08
C VAL A 67 -4.14 9.25 14.14
N THR A 68 -5.35 9.33 14.68
CA THR A 68 -6.61 9.14 13.93
C THR A 68 -6.71 10.03 12.69
N GLU A 69 -6.40 11.32 12.81
CA GLU A 69 -6.45 12.26 11.68
C GLU A 69 -5.47 11.87 10.56
N ALA A 70 -4.27 11.42 10.93
CA ALA A 70 -3.27 10.96 9.96
C ALA A 70 -3.72 9.67 9.24
N CYS A 71 -4.35 8.74 9.97
CA CYS A 71 -4.94 7.53 9.37
C CYS A 71 -6.05 7.87 8.39
N VAL A 72 -6.95 8.79 8.77
CA VAL A 72 -8.05 9.26 7.91
C VAL A 72 -7.51 9.90 6.64
N GLN A 73 -6.53 10.80 6.78
CA GLN A 73 -5.91 11.47 5.62
C GLN A 73 -5.24 10.45 4.70
N LEU A 74 -4.40 9.57 5.23
CA LEU A 74 -3.74 8.51 4.46
C LEU A 74 -4.76 7.66 3.69
N THR A 75 -5.82 7.23 4.38
CA THR A 75 -6.89 6.40 3.80
C THR A 75 -7.58 7.12 2.63
N GLN A 76 -7.97 8.38 2.81
CA GLN A 76 -8.59 9.18 1.76
C GLN A 76 -7.70 9.30 0.52
N GLU A 77 -6.40 9.61 0.70
CA GLU A 77 -5.44 9.73 -0.41
C GLU A 77 -5.25 8.40 -1.15
N PHE A 78 -5.20 7.28 -0.43
CA PHE A 78 -5.00 5.95 -1.02
C PHE A 78 -6.11 5.59 -2.00
N PHE A 79 -7.37 5.85 -1.62
CA PHE A 79 -8.54 5.55 -2.44
C PHE A 79 -8.74 6.57 -3.56
N ARG A 80 -8.49 7.87 -3.30
CA ARG A 80 -8.66 8.93 -4.31
C ARG A 80 -7.77 8.71 -5.53
N GLU A 81 -6.52 8.31 -5.33
CA GLU A 81 -5.51 8.20 -6.39
C GLU A 81 -5.34 6.79 -6.95
N ASN A 82 -6.25 5.86 -6.60
CA ASN A 82 -6.19 4.46 -7.01
C ASN A 82 -4.90 3.74 -6.55
N THR A 83 -4.29 4.20 -5.46
CA THR A 83 -3.01 3.67 -4.94
C THR A 83 -3.17 2.26 -4.40
N LEU A 84 -4.36 1.89 -3.89
CA LEU A 84 -4.62 0.55 -3.36
C LEU A 84 -4.38 -0.54 -4.42
N ARG A 85 -4.97 -0.39 -5.60
CA ARG A 85 -4.76 -1.29 -6.75
C ARG A 85 -3.28 -1.39 -7.11
N LEU A 86 -2.60 -0.25 -7.26
CA LEU A 86 -1.17 -0.23 -7.61
C LEU A 86 -0.33 -1.00 -6.58
N LEU A 87 -0.62 -0.83 -5.29
CA LEU A 87 0.07 -1.56 -4.23
C LEU A 87 -0.16 -3.07 -4.35
N ILE A 88 -1.41 -3.51 -4.55
CA ILE A 88 -1.76 -4.93 -4.73
C ILE A 88 -1.01 -5.53 -5.94
N MET A 89 -1.00 -4.84 -7.08
CA MET A 89 -0.31 -5.29 -8.30
C MET A 89 1.22 -5.36 -8.15
N CYS A 90 1.80 -4.56 -7.26
CA CYS A 90 3.25 -4.55 -7.03
C CYS A 90 3.71 -5.54 -5.95
N VAL A 91 2.81 -6.19 -5.20
CA VAL A 91 3.20 -7.18 -4.17
C VAL A 91 4.14 -8.27 -4.70
N PRO A 92 3.91 -8.90 -5.87
CA PRO A 92 4.82 -9.93 -6.38
C PRO A 92 6.20 -9.37 -6.72
N LYS A 93 6.30 -8.06 -6.99
CA LYS A 93 7.51 -7.37 -7.47
C LYS A 93 8.45 -6.96 -6.33
N VAL A 94 7.99 -6.96 -5.08
CA VAL A 94 8.79 -6.52 -3.91
C VAL A 94 9.28 -7.69 -3.05
N ASN A 95 10.27 -7.45 -2.19
CA ASN A 95 10.83 -8.47 -1.31
C ASN A 95 9.83 -8.91 -0.21
N LEU A 96 10.12 -10.04 0.45
CA LEU A 96 9.24 -10.65 1.45
C LEU A 96 8.84 -9.72 2.61
N GLU A 97 9.75 -8.90 3.13
CA GLU A 97 9.43 -7.97 4.22
C GLU A 97 8.44 -6.90 3.75
N THR A 98 8.70 -6.32 2.58
CA THR A 98 7.81 -5.34 1.96
C THR A 98 6.45 -5.95 1.59
N ARG A 99 6.39 -7.23 1.19
CA ARG A 99 5.11 -7.96 0.98
C ARG A 99 4.30 -8.06 2.28
N LYS A 100 4.94 -8.41 3.40
CA LYS A 100 4.30 -8.49 4.74
C LYS A 100 3.75 -7.13 5.18
N ASP A 101 4.52 -6.06 5.00
CA ASP A 101 4.09 -4.73 5.38
C ASP A 101 2.97 -4.22 4.45
N SER A 102 3.08 -4.46 3.13
CA SER A 102 2.02 -4.14 2.16
C SER A 102 0.71 -4.83 2.52
N THR A 103 0.77 -6.09 2.93
CA THR A 103 -0.40 -6.86 3.39
C THR A 103 -1.09 -6.21 4.58
N GLN A 104 -0.31 -5.77 5.57
CA GLN A 104 -0.85 -5.09 6.75
C GLN A 104 -1.44 -3.73 6.40
N VAL A 105 -0.78 -2.96 5.53
CA VAL A 105 -1.28 -1.67 5.03
C VAL A 105 -2.62 -1.85 4.33
N VAL A 106 -2.71 -2.77 3.35
CA VAL A 106 -3.96 -3.06 2.62
C VAL A 106 -5.06 -3.52 3.56
N ALA A 107 -4.76 -4.45 4.47
CA ALA A 107 -5.73 -4.97 5.43
C ALA A 107 -6.26 -3.87 6.38
N ASN A 108 -5.39 -2.95 6.83
CA ASN A 108 -5.82 -1.82 7.67
C ASN A 108 -6.72 -0.87 6.88
N LEU A 109 -6.31 -0.48 5.68
CA LEU A 109 -7.07 0.40 4.78
C LEU A 109 -8.47 -0.16 4.46
N GLN A 110 -8.59 -1.49 4.31
CA GLN A 110 -9.86 -2.16 4.09
C GLN A 110 -10.82 -2.04 5.28
N ARG A 111 -10.31 -1.91 6.50
CA ARG A 111 -11.12 -1.79 7.73
C ARG A 111 -11.32 -0.34 8.20
N GLN A 112 -10.50 0.60 7.74
CA GLN A 112 -10.54 1.99 8.19
C GLN A 112 -11.89 2.65 7.92
N GLN A 113 -12.39 3.37 8.93
CA GLN A 113 -13.57 4.21 8.80
C GLN A 113 -13.16 5.68 8.66
N VAL A 114 -13.63 6.31 7.60
CA VAL A 114 -13.48 7.74 7.34
C VAL A 114 -14.86 8.36 7.42
N ASN A 115 -15.09 9.25 8.39
CA ASN A 115 -16.40 9.88 8.62
C ASN A 115 -17.55 8.84 8.70
N SER A 116 -17.32 7.78 9.48
CA SER A 116 -18.25 6.64 9.66
C SER A 116 -18.56 5.84 8.38
N ARG A 117 -17.74 5.96 7.33
CA ARG A 117 -17.84 5.17 6.09
C ARG A 117 -16.59 4.34 5.86
N ILE A 118 -16.75 3.17 5.27
CA ILE A 118 -15.63 2.32 4.86
C ILE A 118 -15.38 2.54 3.36
N LEU A 119 -14.41 3.40 3.04
CA LEU A 119 -14.09 3.75 1.65
C LEU A 119 -13.69 2.55 0.79
N ALA A 120 -13.10 1.53 1.42
CA ALA A 120 -12.73 0.29 0.76
C ALA A 120 -13.92 -0.46 0.17
N SER A 121 -15.08 -0.43 0.82
CA SER A 121 -16.29 -1.11 0.33
C SER A 121 -16.74 -0.49 -1.00
N GLU A 122 -16.89 0.84 -1.02
CA GLU A 122 -17.28 1.58 -2.23
C GLU A 122 -16.26 1.40 -3.36
N TYR A 123 -14.97 1.45 -3.02
CA TYR A 123 -13.89 1.25 -3.97
C TYR A 123 -13.88 -0.16 -4.58
N LEU A 124 -14.01 -1.22 -3.77
CA LEU A 124 -14.02 -2.60 -4.24
C LEU A 124 -15.26 -2.91 -5.09
N GLU A 125 -16.41 -2.33 -4.76
CA GLU A 125 -17.63 -2.47 -5.58
C GLU A 125 -17.44 -1.93 -7.00
N ALA A 126 -16.70 -0.82 -7.13
CA ALA A 126 -16.36 -0.22 -8.41
C ALA A 126 -15.17 -0.90 -9.13
N ASN A 127 -14.42 -1.78 -8.44
CA ASN A 127 -13.17 -2.39 -8.91
C ASN A 127 -13.16 -3.91 -8.68
N LYS A 128 -14.23 -4.62 -9.07
CA LYS A 128 -14.40 -6.06 -8.78
C LYS A 128 -13.34 -6.96 -9.39
N ASP A 129 -12.70 -6.53 -10.48
CA ASP A 129 -11.57 -7.22 -11.11
C ASP A 129 -10.35 -7.37 -10.17
N LEU A 130 -10.27 -6.56 -9.11
CA LEU A 130 -9.27 -6.77 -8.03
C LEU A 130 -9.49 -8.09 -7.30
N LEU A 131 -10.72 -8.58 -7.17
CA LEU A 131 -10.99 -9.87 -6.54
C LEU A 131 -10.45 -10.99 -7.41
N ASP A 132 -10.67 -10.92 -8.72
CA ASP A 132 -10.12 -11.87 -9.68
C ASP A 132 -8.59 -11.88 -9.61
N THR A 133 -7.96 -10.70 -9.51
CA THR A 133 -6.51 -10.57 -9.34
C THR A 133 -6.01 -11.26 -8.05
N LEU A 134 -6.69 -11.01 -6.92
CA LEU A 134 -6.34 -11.64 -5.64
C LEU A 134 -6.54 -13.16 -5.66
N ILE A 135 -7.56 -13.64 -6.36
CA ILE A 135 -7.83 -15.08 -6.54
C ILE A 135 -6.76 -15.71 -7.43
N SER A 136 -6.43 -15.12 -8.58
CA SER A 136 -5.42 -15.66 -9.49
C SER A 136 -4.03 -15.74 -8.84
N GLY A 137 -3.68 -14.83 -7.92
CA GLY A 137 -2.40 -14.92 -7.23
C GLY A 137 -2.27 -16.10 -6.25
N TYR A 138 -3.29 -16.94 -6.06
CA TYR A 138 -3.13 -18.24 -5.39
C TYR A 138 -2.28 -19.22 -6.23
N GLU A 139 -2.13 -18.98 -7.52
CA GLU A 139 -1.26 -19.76 -8.42
C GLU A 139 0.23 -19.49 -8.14
N ASP A 140 0.56 -18.33 -7.58
CA ASP A 140 1.93 -17.96 -7.19
C ASP A 140 2.12 -18.20 -5.69
N THR A 141 2.89 -19.24 -5.37
CA THR A 141 3.15 -19.68 -4.00
C THR A 141 3.87 -18.62 -3.16
N GLU A 142 4.57 -17.66 -3.79
CA GLU A 142 5.27 -16.61 -3.06
C GLU A 142 4.34 -15.49 -2.55
N VAL A 143 3.17 -15.31 -3.17
CA VAL A 143 2.20 -14.26 -2.82
C VAL A 143 0.85 -14.80 -2.35
N ALA A 144 0.56 -16.09 -2.54
CA ALA A 144 -0.72 -16.71 -2.19
C ALA A 144 -1.19 -16.40 -0.75
N LEU A 145 -0.27 -16.45 0.23
CA LEU A 145 -0.61 -16.13 1.63
C LEU A 145 -0.97 -14.66 1.83
N HIS A 146 -0.29 -13.76 1.12
CA HIS A 146 -0.52 -12.32 1.17
C HIS A 146 -1.86 -11.96 0.54
N TYR A 147 -2.12 -12.48 -0.66
CA TYR A 147 -3.38 -12.24 -1.37
C TYR A 147 -4.56 -12.89 -0.66
N GLY A 148 -4.40 -14.09 -0.11
CA GLY A 148 -5.43 -14.71 0.71
C GLY A 148 -5.77 -13.89 1.96
N ALA A 149 -4.80 -13.23 2.58
CA ALA A 149 -5.06 -12.31 3.70
C ALA A 149 -5.86 -11.08 3.27
N MET A 150 -5.49 -10.45 2.14
CA MET A 150 -6.21 -9.30 1.60
C MET A 150 -7.64 -9.67 1.14
N LEU A 151 -7.81 -10.83 0.50
CA LEU A 151 -9.10 -11.32 0.03
C LEU A 151 -10.05 -11.62 1.19
N ARG A 152 -9.55 -12.22 2.28
CA ARG A 152 -10.34 -12.44 3.49
C ARG A 152 -10.87 -11.15 4.10
N GLU A 153 -10.16 -10.04 3.95
CA GLU A 153 -10.63 -8.73 4.39
C GLU A 153 -11.65 -8.13 3.41
N CYS A 154 -11.47 -8.30 2.09
CA CYS A 154 -12.47 -7.91 1.08
C CYS A 154 -13.85 -8.53 1.37
N ILE A 155 -13.91 -9.84 1.63
CA ILE A 155 -15.17 -10.57 1.85
C ILE A 155 -15.87 -10.24 3.17
N ARG A 156 -15.27 -9.38 4.03
CA ARG A 156 -15.97 -8.83 5.20
C ARG A 156 -16.99 -7.76 4.81
N HIS A 157 -16.84 -7.16 3.63
CA HIS A 157 -17.81 -6.20 3.11
C HIS A 157 -18.99 -6.96 2.52
N GLN A 158 -20.19 -6.73 3.05
CA GLN A 158 -21.40 -7.44 2.63
C GLN A 158 -21.69 -7.27 1.13
N SER A 159 -21.31 -6.14 0.53
CA SER A 159 -21.48 -5.89 -0.90
C SER A 159 -20.52 -6.69 -1.79
N ILE A 160 -19.40 -7.15 -1.23
CA ILE A 160 -18.38 -7.95 -1.90
C ILE A 160 -18.64 -9.45 -1.74
N ALA A 161 -19.20 -9.87 -0.60
CA ALA A 161 -19.52 -11.26 -0.31
C ALA A 161 -20.81 -11.80 -0.99
N ARG A 162 -21.34 -11.08 -1.99
CA ARG A 162 -22.60 -11.41 -2.67
C ARG A 162 -22.36 -12.10 -4.00
#